data_AF-A0AAW4N639-F1
#
_entry.id   AF-A0AAW4N639-F1
#
_cell.length_a   1.000
_cell.length_b   1.000
_cell.length_c   1.000
_cell.angle_alpha   90.00
_cell.angle_beta   90.00
_cell.angle_gamma   90.00
#
_symmetry.space_group_name_H-M   'P 1'
#
loop_
_entity.id
_entity.type
_entity.pdbx_description
1 polymer ?
#
loop_
_entity_poly.entity_id
_entity_poly.type
_entity_poly.pdbx_seq_one_letter_code
_entity_poly.pdbx_strand_id
1 'polypeptide(L)'
;MSYANIIGRNKEINILDRIYKSKKSELVAIYGRRRVGKSYLVSECFGKKILFKAVGTYIKDGDKDYESYRQLQLAHFYDSLVIAGLSTKESKPTCWREAFLLLRKVLEGKRNRRKIIFIDELPWLAGPQSSEMIAELGYFWNSWADSERNIILIVCGSATSWMLDNVIHDYGGLHGRLTETIKLFPFTLAECEKYYKKNGFHLSRYEMCVSYMAIGGIPYYLDKLRNDRTMTDNIDSIFFADELIHQEFKDVYTGLYSSKEKYVDIVKAIGSKFYGMTQSELSKATGIKTGGTLTKLLDNLRESGITREYPRYGKERVETVYQLKDFFSLFYLRFVHGKQVKQGGWNAIHGTATFYTWAGDTFELLSIEHLQIIQDTLRIHSVERNYSWCGKAEDGKGAQIDLVMESKSTQTDYLCEMKFSTGNFTVTQDVEENIRHKIDAFANSKMHNKTRSIQTVLVTTMGLSSNMHASIINHLITLEQLFQR
;
A
#
# COMPACT_ATOMS: atom_id res chain seq x y z
N MET A 1 -26.27 -2.23 3.86
CA MET A 1 -25.58 -3.50 4.23
C MET A 1 -25.27 -3.43 5.73
N SER A 2 -24.85 -4.52 6.37
CA SER A 2 -24.38 -4.44 7.77
C SER A 2 -22.89 -4.11 7.74
N TYR A 3 -22.53 -2.93 8.23
CA TYR A 3 -21.12 -2.47 8.26
C TYR A 3 -20.51 -2.61 9.65
N ALA A 4 -21.21 -3.23 10.61
CA ALA A 4 -20.87 -3.21 12.03
C ALA A 4 -19.46 -3.76 12.33
N ASN A 5 -18.95 -4.67 11.49
CA ASN A 5 -17.67 -5.33 11.70
C ASN A 5 -16.50 -4.66 10.98
N ILE A 6 -16.74 -3.81 9.98
CA ILE A 6 -15.66 -3.20 9.19
C ILE A 6 -15.17 -1.94 9.90
N ILE A 7 -13.84 -1.80 10.01
CA ILE A 7 -13.17 -0.62 10.57
C ILE A 7 -12.58 0.18 9.41
N GLY A 8 -12.79 1.50 9.40
CA GLY A 8 -12.33 2.35 8.30
C GLY A 8 -13.04 2.03 6.99
N ARG A 9 -12.32 2.18 5.87
CA ARG A 9 -12.80 1.81 4.51
C ARG A 9 -14.05 2.53 4.03
N ASN A 10 -14.34 3.72 4.57
CA ASN A 10 -15.58 4.43 4.25
C ASN A 10 -15.72 4.72 2.76
N LYS A 11 -14.64 5.09 2.08
CA LYS A 11 -14.65 5.41 0.65
C LYS A 11 -15.04 4.17 -0.16
N GLU A 12 -14.41 3.04 0.13
CA GLU A 12 -14.63 1.77 -0.56
C GLU A 12 -16.02 1.19 -0.25
N ILE A 13 -16.47 1.27 1.01
CA ILE A 13 -17.82 0.88 1.41
C ILE A 13 -18.88 1.68 0.65
N ASN A 14 -18.71 3.01 0.55
CA ASN A 14 -19.64 3.86 -0.18
C ASN A 14 -19.70 3.52 -1.68
N ILE A 15 -18.55 3.20 -2.29
CA ILE A 15 -18.47 2.74 -3.67
C ILE A 15 -19.25 1.42 -3.84
N LEU A 16 -19.01 0.43 -2.97
CA LEU A 16 -19.71 -0.87 -3.01
C LEU A 16 -21.22 -0.73 -2.76
N ASP A 17 -21.65 0.20 -1.90
CA ASP A 17 -23.07 0.51 -1.68
C ASP A 17 -23.74 1.15 -2.88
N ARG A 18 -23.05 2.08 -3.56
CA ARG A 18 -23.53 2.64 -4.84
C ARG A 18 -23.69 1.54 -5.89
N ILE A 19 -22.69 0.65 -6.03
CA ILE A 19 -22.71 -0.48 -6.96
C ILE A 19 -23.88 -1.41 -6.67
N TYR A 20 -24.11 -1.75 -5.40
CA TYR A 20 -25.23 -2.61 -4.99
C TYR A 20 -26.61 -2.00 -5.30
N LYS A 21 -26.73 -0.66 -5.22
CA LYS A 21 -27.94 0.09 -5.53
C LYS A 21 -28.13 0.38 -7.02
N SER A 22 -27.09 0.21 -7.83
CA SER A 22 -27.13 0.40 -9.28
C SER A 22 -28.20 -0.46 -9.97
N LYS A 23 -28.65 -0.02 -11.16
CA LYS A 23 -29.64 -0.72 -12.01
C LYS A 23 -29.02 -1.41 -13.22
N LYS A 24 -27.69 -1.44 -13.30
CA LYS A 24 -26.93 -2.15 -14.35
C LYS A 24 -26.08 -3.24 -13.72
N SER A 25 -25.58 -4.14 -14.58
CA SER A 25 -24.53 -5.07 -14.18
C SER A 25 -23.22 -4.30 -13.93
N GLU A 26 -22.45 -4.73 -12.92
CA GLU A 26 -21.23 -4.04 -12.49
C GLU A 26 -20.09 -5.06 -12.38
N LEU A 27 -19.00 -4.83 -13.12
CA LEU A 27 -17.75 -5.57 -13.03
C LEU A 27 -16.74 -4.73 -12.25
N VAL A 28 -16.30 -5.24 -11.10
CA VAL A 28 -15.50 -4.50 -10.13
C VAL A 28 -14.19 -5.22 -9.89
N ALA A 29 -13.06 -4.52 -10.07
CA ALA A 29 -11.75 -5.02 -9.70
C ALA A 29 -11.29 -4.42 -8.36
N ILE A 30 -10.93 -5.28 -7.41
CA ILE A 30 -10.33 -4.86 -6.13
C ILE A 30 -8.90 -5.38 -6.02
N TYR A 31 -7.94 -4.48 -5.88
CA TYR A 31 -6.53 -4.83 -5.85
C TYR A 31 -5.78 -4.00 -4.81
N GLY A 32 -4.57 -4.44 -4.46
CA GLY A 32 -3.73 -3.77 -3.46
C GLY A 32 -2.76 -4.75 -2.81
N ARG A 33 -1.99 -4.26 -1.84
CA ARG A 33 -0.98 -5.04 -1.10
C ARG A 33 -1.56 -6.35 -0.56
N ARG A 34 -0.75 -7.40 -0.48
CA ARG A 34 -1.11 -8.64 0.22
C ARG A 34 -1.44 -8.33 1.69
N ARG A 35 -2.45 -8.99 2.25
CA ARG A 35 -2.95 -8.82 3.64
C ARG A 35 -3.63 -7.49 3.99
N VAL A 36 -3.93 -6.65 3.00
CA VAL A 36 -4.60 -5.35 3.22
C VAL A 36 -6.11 -5.45 3.50
N GLY A 37 -6.69 -6.66 3.41
CA GLY A 37 -8.09 -6.93 3.75
C GLY A 37 -9.08 -6.94 2.57
N LYS A 38 -8.62 -7.20 1.34
CA LYS A 38 -9.47 -7.23 0.13
C LYS A 38 -10.64 -8.23 0.26
N SER A 39 -10.32 -9.49 0.51
CA SER A 39 -11.30 -10.57 0.64
C SER A 39 -12.24 -10.36 1.83
N TYR A 40 -11.70 -9.82 2.93
CA TYR A 40 -12.47 -9.45 4.12
C TYR A 40 -13.48 -8.34 3.82
N LEU A 41 -13.07 -7.28 3.12
CA LEU A 41 -13.95 -6.17 2.72
C LEU A 41 -15.17 -6.67 1.92
N VAL A 42 -14.95 -7.50 0.90
CA VAL A 42 -16.04 -8.03 0.07
C VAL A 42 -16.95 -8.96 0.88
N SER A 43 -16.34 -9.86 1.66
CA SER A 43 -17.07 -10.85 2.46
C SER A 43 -17.94 -10.17 3.52
N GLU A 44 -17.45 -9.13 4.20
CA GLU A 44 -18.24 -8.40 5.20
C GLU A 44 -19.30 -7.49 4.58
N CYS A 45 -19.00 -6.81 3.46
CA CYS A 45 -19.99 -5.95 2.79
C CYS A 45 -21.19 -6.74 2.28
N PHE A 46 -20.96 -7.88 1.63
CA PHE A 46 -22.02 -8.63 0.97
C PHE A 46 -22.49 -9.86 1.76
N GLY A 47 -21.60 -10.50 2.52
CA GLY A 47 -21.91 -11.65 3.39
C GLY A 47 -22.73 -12.71 2.66
N LYS A 48 -23.86 -13.09 3.27
CA LYS A 48 -24.80 -14.08 2.72
C LYS A 48 -25.47 -13.68 1.40
N LYS A 49 -25.25 -12.46 0.88
CA LYS A 49 -25.77 -12.03 -0.43
C LYS A 49 -24.89 -12.49 -1.60
N ILE A 50 -23.68 -12.97 -1.33
CA ILE A 50 -22.81 -13.59 -2.33
C ILE A 50 -23.45 -14.92 -2.74
N LEU A 51 -23.82 -15.05 -4.02
CA LEU A 51 -24.46 -16.25 -4.55
C LEU A 51 -23.45 -17.28 -5.02
N PHE A 52 -22.29 -16.82 -5.48
CA PHE A 52 -21.19 -17.67 -5.90
C PHE A 52 -19.88 -17.05 -5.44
N LYS A 53 -19.04 -17.87 -4.79
CA LYS A 53 -17.68 -17.50 -4.42
C LYS A 53 -16.71 -18.57 -4.92
N ALA A 54 -15.73 -18.17 -5.71
CA ALA A 54 -14.58 -19.00 -6.06
C ALA A 54 -13.31 -18.37 -5.48
N VAL A 55 -12.35 -19.19 -5.07
CA VAL A 55 -11.06 -18.74 -4.54
C VAL A 55 -9.95 -19.41 -5.33
N GLY A 56 -9.07 -18.61 -5.94
CA GLY A 56 -7.87 -19.12 -6.61
C GLY A 56 -6.88 -19.70 -5.61
N THR A 57 -6.41 -20.92 -5.85
CA THR A 57 -5.44 -21.60 -4.97
C THR A 57 -4.00 -21.48 -5.48
N TYR A 58 -3.04 -21.19 -4.58
CA TYR A 58 -1.63 -21.30 -4.93
C TYR A 58 -1.20 -22.77 -4.98
N ILE A 59 -0.52 -23.16 -6.07
CA ILE A 59 0.04 -24.50 -6.25
C ILE A 59 1.56 -24.34 -6.37
N LYS A 60 2.31 -25.09 -5.54
CA LYS A 60 3.78 -24.98 -5.41
C LYS A 60 4.49 -25.35 -6.70
N ASP A 61 5.68 -24.80 -6.88
CA ASP A 61 6.44 -24.85 -8.14
C ASP A 61 6.98 -26.23 -8.57
N GLY A 62 6.59 -27.34 -7.92
CA GLY A 62 7.11 -28.70 -8.17
C GLY A 62 6.19 -29.67 -8.94
N ASP A 63 4.89 -29.40 -9.05
CA ASP A 63 3.88 -30.33 -9.61
C ASP A 63 3.34 -29.88 -10.99
N LYS A 64 4.21 -29.31 -11.84
CA LYS A 64 3.79 -28.54 -13.01
C LYS A 64 3.64 -29.37 -14.29
N ASP A 65 2.44 -29.86 -14.53
CA ASP A 65 1.85 -29.69 -15.85
C ASP A 65 0.80 -28.57 -15.75
N TYR A 66 0.67 -27.71 -16.77
CA TYR A 66 -0.43 -26.74 -16.81
C TYR A 66 -1.79 -27.45 -16.71
N GLU A 67 -1.89 -28.63 -17.31
CA GLU A 67 -3.10 -29.45 -17.23
C GLU A 67 -3.48 -29.82 -15.79
N SER A 68 -2.51 -30.21 -14.95
CA SER A 68 -2.79 -30.53 -13.54
C SER A 68 -3.23 -29.29 -12.76
N TYR A 69 -2.60 -28.13 -13.01
CA TYR A 69 -2.98 -26.85 -12.40
C TYR A 69 -4.41 -26.47 -12.77
N ARG A 70 -4.73 -26.49 -14.07
CA ARG A 70 -6.04 -26.12 -14.60
C ARG A 70 -7.12 -27.06 -14.06
N GLN A 71 -6.88 -28.37 -14.10
CA GLN A 71 -7.82 -29.36 -13.59
C GLN A 71 -8.11 -29.17 -12.10
N LEU A 72 -7.10 -28.83 -11.29
CA LEU A 72 -7.32 -28.56 -9.86
C LEU A 72 -8.15 -27.29 -9.63
N GLN A 73 -7.86 -26.19 -10.36
CA GLN A 73 -8.66 -24.97 -10.25
C GLN A 73 -10.11 -25.20 -10.71
N LEU A 74 -10.32 -25.94 -11.80
CA LEU A 74 -11.65 -26.31 -12.29
C LEU A 74 -12.40 -27.19 -11.29
N ALA A 75 -11.70 -28.12 -10.61
CA ALA A 75 -12.28 -28.93 -9.56
C ALA A 75 -12.77 -28.07 -8.38
N HIS A 76 -11.94 -27.15 -7.87
CA HIS A 76 -12.34 -26.23 -6.80
C HIS A 76 -13.48 -25.29 -7.23
N PHE A 77 -13.47 -24.84 -8.49
CA PHE A 77 -14.55 -24.03 -9.05
C PHE A 77 -15.86 -24.83 -9.13
N TYR A 78 -15.80 -26.09 -9.55
CA TYR A 78 -16.95 -26.99 -9.55
C TYR A 78 -17.51 -27.22 -8.15
N ASP A 79 -16.66 -27.46 -7.15
CA ASP A 79 -17.12 -27.59 -5.77
C ASP A 79 -17.84 -26.32 -5.30
N SER A 80 -17.35 -25.14 -5.71
CA SER A 80 -17.99 -23.86 -5.47
C SER A 80 -19.36 -23.74 -6.18
N LEU A 81 -19.49 -24.29 -7.40
CA LEU A 81 -20.76 -24.34 -8.13
C LEU A 81 -21.78 -25.25 -7.41
N VAL A 82 -21.35 -26.41 -6.92
CA VAL A 82 -22.19 -27.33 -6.14
C VAL A 82 -22.67 -26.66 -4.86
N ILE A 83 -21.80 -25.97 -4.12
CA ILE A 83 -22.16 -25.17 -2.94
C ILE A 83 -23.18 -24.08 -3.29
N ALA A 84 -23.05 -23.44 -4.45
CA ALA A 84 -23.99 -22.43 -4.94
C ALA A 84 -25.35 -23.02 -5.41
N GLY A 85 -25.46 -24.35 -5.49
CA GLY A 85 -26.68 -25.08 -5.80
C GLY A 85 -26.71 -25.76 -7.17
N LEU A 86 -25.55 -26.02 -7.79
CA LEU A 86 -25.47 -26.90 -8.96
C LEU A 86 -25.82 -28.35 -8.55
N SER A 87 -26.59 -29.03 -9.39
CA SER A 87 -26.88 -30.46 -9.19
C SER A 87 -25.60 -31.29 -9.28
N THR A 88 -25.40 -32.20 -8.33
CA THR A 88 -24.26 -33.13 -8.31
C THR A 88 -24.28 -34.15 -9.46
N LYS A 89 -25.37 -34.19 -10.25
CA LYS A 89 -25.47 -35.00 -11.48
C LYS A 89 -24.78 -34.36 -12.68
N GLU A 90 -24.48 -33.07 -12.62
CA GLU A 90 -23.77 -32.38 -13.70
C GLU A 90 -22.31 -32.84 -13.70
N SER A 91 -21.72 -32.99 -14.89
CA SER A 91 -20.32 -33.37 -15.01
C SER A 91 -19.40 -32.24 -14.56
N LYS A 92 -18.25 -32.60 -13.98
CA LYS A 92 -17.18 -31.63 -13.69
C LYS A 92 -16.72 -30.98 -15.01
N PRO A 93 -16.50 -29.65 -15.03
CA PRO A 93 -16.03 -28.96 -16.22
C PRO A 93 -14.58 -29.37 -16.53
N THR A 94 -14.30 -29.55 -17.81
CA THR A 94 -12.97 -29.88 -18.34
C THR A 94 -12.23 -28.65 -18.85
N CYS A 95 -12.94 -27.55 -19.09
CA CYS A 95 -12.39 -26.27 -19.54
C CYS A 95 -13.14 -25.08 -18.90
N TRP A 96 -12.59 -23.87 -19.03
CA TRP A 96 -13.19 -22.67 -18.43
C TRP A 96 -14.54 -22.30 -19.05
N ARG A 97 -14.72 -22.57 -20.34
CA ARG A 97 -16.01 -22.37 -21.03
C ARG A 97 -17.13 -23.14 -20.34
N GLU A 98 -16.93 -24.44 -20.10
CA GLU A 98 -17.90 -25.30 -19.41
C GLU A 98 -18.17 -24.79 -17.98
N ALA A 99 -17.11 -24.39 -17.26
CA ALA A 99 -17.25 -23.85 -15.90
C ALA A 99 -18.14 -22.59 -15.87
N PHE A 100 -17.95 -21.64 -16.80
CA PHE A 100 -18.77 -20.43 -16.86
C PHE A 100 -20.20 -20.69 -17.37
N LEU A 101 -20.41 -21.69 -18.24
CA LEU A 101 -21.75 -22.14 -18.62
C LEU A 101 -22.51 -22.73 -17.42
N LEU A 102 -21.84 -23.53 -16.59
CA LEU A 102 -22.42 -24.05 -15.35
C LEU A 102 -22.71 -22.92 -14.35
N LEU A 103 -21.82 -21.93 -14.23
CA LEU A 103 -22.07 -20.75 -13.41
C LEU A 103 -23.32 -19.99 -13.87
N ARG A 104 -23.44 -19.74 -15.18
CA ARG A 104 -24.64 -19.13 -15.77
C ARG A 104 -25.90 -19.92 -15.39
N LYS A 105 -25.90 -21.25 -15.59
CA LYS A 105 -27.03 -22.14 -15.25
C LYS A 105 -27.43 -22.02 -13.78
N VAL A 106 -26.46 -22.00 -12.86
CA VAL A 106 -26.73 -21.80 -11.43
C VAL A 106 -27.40 -20.45 -11.17
N LEU A 107 -26.92 -19.39 -11.80
CA LEU A 107 -27.39 -18.01 -11.57
C LEU A 107 -28.74 -17.71 -12.24
N GLU A 108 -29.05 -18.29 -13.39
CA GLU A 108 -30.38 -18.22 -14.02
C GLU A 108 -31.46 -18.85 -13.13
N GLY A 109 -31.11 -19.90 -12.37
CA GLY A 109 -32.00 -20.50 -11.38
C GLY A 109 -32.28 -19.63 -10.15
N LYS A 110 -31.59 -18.49 -9.97
CA LYS A 110 -31.74 -17.61 -8.79
C LYS A 110 -32.58 -16.38 -9.11
N ARG A 111 -33.65 -16.15 -8.33
CA ARG A 111 -34.56 -14.98 -8.46
C ARG A 111 -34.12 -13.74 -7.66
N ASN A 112 -32.86 -13.66 -7.27
CA ASN A 112 -32.35 -12.58 -6.43
C ASN A 112 -32.38 -11.23 -7.15
N ARG A 113 -32.73 -10.15 -6.42
CA ARG A 113 -32.71 -8.77 -6.95
C ARG A 113 -31.35 -8.36 -7.51
N ARG A 114 -30.27 -8.79 -6.85
CA ARG A 114 -28.88 -8.65 -7.32
C ARG A 114 -28.19 -10.00 -7.19
N LYS A 115 -27.47 -10.40 -8.23
CA LYS A 115 -26.71 -11.66 -8.29
C LYS A 115 -25.23 -11.33 -8.08
N ILE A 116 -24.70 -11.60 -6.90
CA ILE A 116 -23.32 -11.22 -6.53
C ILE A 116 -22.41 -12.43 -6.71
N ILE A 117 -21.40 -12.26 -7.54
CA ILE A 117 -20.37 -13.25 -7.87
C ILE A 117 -19.05 -12.70 -7.34
N PHE A 118 -18.34 -13.48 -6.54
CA PHE A 118 -17.04 -13.10 -6.02
C PHE A 118 -15.97 -14.10 -6.44
N ILE A 119 -15.00 -13.63 -7.23
CA ILE A 119 -13.81 -14.40 -7.58
C ILE A 119 -12.63 -13.82 -6.81
N ASP A 120 -12.28 -14.50 -5.73
CA ASP A 120 -11.16 -14.15 -4.86
C ASP A 120 -9.86 -14.71 -5.45
N GLU A 121 -8.79 -13.93 -5.35
CA GLU A 121 -7.47 -14.30 -5.86
C GLU A 121 -7.49 -14.74 -7.35
N LEU A 122 -8.10 -13.91 -8.21
CA LEU A 122 -8.21 -14.14 -9.67
C LEU A 122 -6.87 -14.52 -10.36
N PRO A 123 -5.71 -13.92 -10.03
CA PRO A 123 -4.44 -14.30 -10.64
C PRO A 123 -4.09 -15.76 -10.40
N TRP A 124 -4.42 -16.27 -9.21
CA TRP A 124 -4.23 -17.67 -8.87
C TRP A 124 -5.25 -18.55 -9.56
N LEU A 125 -6.51 -18.11 -9.67
CA LEU A 125 -7.51 -18.89 -10.39
C LEU A 125 -7.13 -19.07 -11.87
N ALA A 126 -6.56 -18.02 -12.50
CA ALA A 126 -6.17 -18.05 -13.90
C ALA A 126 -4.90 -18.88 -14.16
N GLY A 127 -3.98 -18.90 -13.20
CA GLY A 127 -2.74 -19.66 -13.31
C GLY A 127 -1.76 -19.15 -14.38
N PRO A 128 -0.72 -19.94 -14.70
CA PRO A 128 0.38 -19.52 -15.56
C PRO A 128 0.01 -19.26 -17.03
N GLN A 129 -0.99 -19.97 -17.57
CA GLN A 129 -1.50 -19.75 -18.93
C GLN A 129 -2.93 -19.18 -18.87
N SER A 130 -3.02 -17.97 -18.34
CA SER A 130 -4.28 -17.31 -17.99
C SER A 130 -5.19 -16.91 -19.15
N SER A 131 -4.73 -17.01 -20.40
CA SER A 131 -5.44 -16.47 -21.57
C SER A 131 -6.81 -17.12 -21.79
N GLU A 132 -6.92 -18.44 -21.60
CA GLU A 132 -8.19 -19.16 -21.73
C GLU A 132 -9.22 -18.64 -20.72
N MET A 133 -8.84 -18.61 -19.43
CA MET A 133 -9.75 -18.21 -18.36
C MET A 133 -10.22 -16.76 -18.52
N ILE A 134 -9.31 -15.83 -18.82
CA ILE A 134 -9.65 -14.41 -19.01
C ILE A 134 -10.54 -14.22 -20.25
N ALA A 135 -10.24 -14.92 -21.35
CA ALA A 135 -11.06 -14.84 -22.56
C ALA A 135 -12.48 -15.37 -22.31
N GLU A 136 -12.61 -16.52 -21.63
CA GLU A 136 -13.92 -17.11 -21.35
C GLU A 136 -14.68 -16.33 -20.27
N LEU A 137 -14.00 -15.71 -19.30
CA LEU A 137 -14.63 -14.76 -18.35
C LEU A 137 -15.15 -13.52 -19.08
N GLY A 138 -14.37 -12.98 -20.01
CA GLY A 138 -14.78 -11.88 -20.88
C GLY A 138 -15.97 -12.26 -21.76
N TYR A 139 -15.96 -13.46 -22.36
CA TYR A 139 -17.08 -13.98 -23.13
C TYR A 139 -18.34 -14.13 -22.26
N PHE A 140 -18.22 -14.73 -21.07
CA PHE A 140 -19.32 -14.84 -20.09
C PHE A 140 -19.91 -13.47 -19.74
N TRP A 141 -19.05 -12.46 -19.54
CA TRP A 141 -19.51 -11.11 -19.25
C TRP A 141 -20.31 -10.50 -20.41
N ASN A 142 -19.74 -10.51 -21.62
CA ASN A 142 -20.34 -9.83 -22.78
C ASN A 142 -21.56 -10.55 -23.35
N SER A 143 -21.51 -11.89 -23.40
CA SER A 143 -22.57 -12.69 -24.01
C SER A 143 -23.81 -12.78 -23.13
N TRP A 144 -23.68 -12.56 -21.82
CA TRP A 144 -24.77 -12.79 -20.87
C TRP A 144 -24.76 -11.83 -19.67
N ALA A 145 -23.67 -11.74 -18.90
CA ALA A 145 -23.75 -11.12 -17.58
C ALA A 145 -24.10 -9.61 -17.61
N ASP A 146 -23.62 -8.89 -18.63
CA ASP A 146 -23.88 -7.46 -18.79
C ASP A 146 -25.36 -7.16 -19.09
N SER A 147 -26.00 -7.99 -19.92
CA SER A 147 -27.38 -7.78 -20.38
C SER A 147 -28.44 -8.11 -19.33
N GLU A 148 -28.09 -8.90 -18.30
CA GLU A 148 -28.97 -9.23 -17.17
C GLU A 148 -29.32 -8.02 -16.29
N ARG A 149 -28.51 -6.94 -16.34
CA ARG A 149 -28.67 -5.69 -15.57
C ARG A 149 -28.71 -5.81 -14.04
N ASN A 150 -28.51 -7.01 -13.48
CA ASN A 150 -28.59 -7.26 -12.04
C ASN A 150 -27.37 -8.01 -11.47
N ILE A 151 -26.35 -8.28 -12.27
CA ILE A 151 -25.15 -9.00 -11.84
C ILE A 151 -24.12 -8.04 -11.23
N ILE A 152 -23.44 -8.47 -10.18
CA ILE A 152 -22.26 -7.80 -9.65
C ILE A 152 -21.16 -8.85 -9.65
N LEU A 153 -20.20 -8.72 -10.56
CA LEU A 153 -19.02 -9.55 -10.58
C LEU A 153 -17.87 -8.79 -9.92
N ILE A 154 -17.39 -9.31 -8.80
CA ILE A 154 -16.24 -8.76 -8.08
C ILE A 154 -15.09 -9.71 -8.28
N VAL A 155 -13.99 -9.19 -8.81
CA VAL A 155 -12.72 -9.90 -8.89
C VAL A 155 -11.72 -9.23 -7.98
N CYS A 156 -10.93 -10.00 -7.24
CA CYS A 156 -9.82 -9.42 -6.50
C CYS A 156 -8.52 -10.19 -6.64
N GLY A 157 -7.43 -9.51 -6.36
CA GLY A 157 -6.09 -10.08 -6.38
C GLY A 157 -5.11 -9.15 -5.71
N SER A 158 -3.93 -9.66 -5.37
CA SER A 158 -2.81 -8.75 -5.06
C SER A 158 -2.51 -7.87 -6.27
N ALA A 159 -2.01 -6.64 -6.05
CA ALA A 159 -1.73 -5.69 -7.12
C ALA A 159 -0.50 -6.11 -7.95
N THR A 160 -0.66 -7.19 -8.69
CA THR A 160 0.34 -7.77 -9.57
C THR A 160 0.21 -7.15 -10.97
N SER A 161 1.26 -7.29 -11.77
CA SER A 161 1.26 -6.97 -13.20
C SER A 161 0.23 -7.82 -13.88
N TRP A 162 0.00 -9.04 -13.38
CA TRP A 162 -1.03 -9.88 -13.97
C TRP A 162 -2.40 -9.22 -13.81
N MET A 163 -2.75 -8.71 -12.62
CA MET A 163 -4.00 -7.97 -12.42
C MET A 163 -4.05 -6.70 -13.28
N LEU A 164 -2.94 -5.98 -13.38
CA LEU A 164 -2.85 -4.77 -14.18
C LEU A 164 -3.02 -5.08 -15.67
N ASP A 165 -2.17 -5.95 -16.21
CA ASP A 165 -2.09 -6.31 -17.63
C ASP A 165 -3.33 -7.07 -18.13
N ASN A 166 -3.99 -7.89 -17.28
CA ASN A 166 -5.07 -8.80 -17.72
C ASN A 166 -6.46 -8.41 -17.20
N VAL A 167 -6.57 -7.41 -16.31
CA VAL A 167 -7.86 -6.98 -15.76
C VAL A 167 -8.03 -5.45 -15.87
N ILE A 168 -7.06 -4.68 -15.40
CA ILE A 168 -7.20 -3.22 -15.23
C ILE A 168 -6.88 -2.44 -16.52
N HIS A 169 -5.77 -2.78 -17.17
CA HIS A 169 -5.24 -2.23 -18.41
C HIS A 169 -5.31 -3.24 -19.55
N ASP A 170 -6.08 -4.32 -19.37
CA ASP A 170 -6.23 -5.36 -20.37
C ASP A 170 -6.66 -4.76 -21.70
N TYR A 171 -5.96 -5.05 -22.79
CA TYR A 171 -6.37 -4.65 -24.15
C TYR A 171 -7.18 -5.76 -24.86
N GLY A 172 -7.50 -6.86 -24.17
CA GLY A 172 -8.21 -8.04 -24.69
C GLY A 172 -9.62 -8.26 -24.13
N GLY A 173 -9.84 -9.42 -23.51
CA GLY A 173 -11.16 -9.99 -23.19
C GLY A 173 -11.97 -9.24 -22.12
N LEU A 174 -11.32 -8.51 -21.22
CA LEU A 174 -11.88 -7.68 -20.16
C LEU A 174 -11.68 -6.16 -20.41
N HIS A 175 -10.95 -5.76 -21.45
CA HIS A 175 -10.73 -4.34 -21.81
C HIS A 175 -12.02 -3.52 -21.82
N GLY A 176 -12.00 -2.37 -21.14
CA GLY A 176 -13.12 -1.41 -21.11
C GLY A 176 -14.40 -1.91 -20.40
N ARG A 177 -14.38 -3.10 -19.78
CA ARG A 177 -15.57 -3.68 -19.13
C ARG A 177 -15.61 -3.43 -17.63
N LEU A 178 -14.49 -3.07 -17.02
CA LEU A 178 -14.46 -2.65 -15.63
C LEU A 178 -15.34 -1.41 -15.44
N THR A 179 -16.36 -1.56 -14.61
CA THR A 179 -17.24 -0.46 -14.22
C THR A 179 -16.69 0.33 -13.04
N GLU A 180 -15.82 -0.29 -12.24
CA GLU A 180 -15.17 0.32 -11.10
C GLU A 180 -13.87 -0.40 -10.74
N THR A 181 -12.89 0.36 -10.25
CA THR A 181 -11.58 -0.14 -9.85
C THR A 181 -11.23 0.41 -8.48
N ILE A 182 -11.11 -0.48 -7.49
CA ILE A 182 -10.82 -0.13 -6.10
C ILE A 182 -9.40 -0.57 -5.73
N LYS A 183 -8.50 0.40 -5.59
CA LYS A 183 -7.17 0.19 -4.99
C LYS A 183 -7.27 0.29 -3.47
N LEU A 184 -7.14 -0.84 -2.79
CA LEU A 184 -7.22 -0.90 -1.33
C LEU A 184 -5.84 -0.62 -0.72
N PHE A 185 -5.70 0.54 -0.07
CA PHE A 185 -4.47 0.97 0.59
C PHE A 185 -4.36 0.46 2.03
N PRO A 186 -3.17 0.48 2.67
CA PRO A 186 -3.09 0.36 4.13
C PRO A 186 -4.00 1.37 4.84
N PHE A 187 -4.44 1.06 6.06
CA PHE A 187 -5.14 2.02 6.91
C PHE A 187 -4.28 3.27 7.14
N THR A 188 -4.90 4.44 7.22
CA THR A 188 -4.24 5.66 7.69
C THR A 188 -4.05 5.64 9.21
N LEU A 189 -3.29 6.59 9.77
CA LEU A 189 -3.21 6.78 11.24
C LEU A 189 -4.60 6.95 11.87
N ALA A 190 -5.49 7.71 11.24
CA ALA A 190 -6.87 7.92 11.68
C ALA A 190 -7.74 6.66 11.64
N GLU A 191 -7.45 5.71 10.73
CA GLU A 191 -8.12 4.41 10.69
C GLU A 191 -7.52 3.43 11.68
N CYS A 192 -6.20 3.46 11.88
CA CYS A 192 -5.52 2.69 12.91
C CYS A 192 -6.00 3.10 14.31
N GLU A 193 -6.18 4.39 14.59
CA GLU A 193 -6.75 4.85 15.87
C GLU A 193 -8.15 4.28 16.11
N LYS A 194 -8.99 4.20 15.07
CA LYS A 194 -10.31 3.55 15.17
C LYS A 194 -10.18 2.05 15.44
N TYR A 195 -9.21 1.40 14.80
CA TYR A 195 -8.92 -0.01 15.03
C TYR A 195 -8.53 -0.27 16.48
N TYR A 196 -7.56 0.48 17.00
CA TYR A 196 -7.10 0.36 18.38
C TYR A 196 -8.23 0.59 19.38
N LYS A 197 -8.99 1.68 19.23
CA LYS A 197 -10.12 1.98 20.12
C LYS A 197 -11.20 0.89 20.09
N LYS A 198 -11.57 0.38 18.91
CA LYS A 198 -12.61 -0.66 18.78
C LYS A 198 -12.17 -1.99 19.41
N ASN A 199 -10.87 -2.29 19.41
CA ASN A 199 -10.32 -3.52 19.97
C ASN A 199 -9.79 -3.35 21.41
N GLY A 200 -10.17 -2.28 22.10
CA GLY A 200 -9.89 -2.09 23.53
C GLY A 200 -8.44 -1.74 23.87
N PHE A 201 -7.66 -1.23 22.90
CA PHE A 201 -6.33 -0.72 23.15
C PHE A 201 -6.38 0.68 23.76
N HIS A 202 -5.53 0.93 24.75
CA HIS A 202 -5.36 2.23 25.41
C HIS A 202 -3.96 2.78 25.13
N LEU A 203 -3.71 3.13 23.87
CA LEU A 203 -2.41 3.61 23.40
C LEU A 203 -2.42 5.13 23.27
N SER A 204 -1.27 5.75 23.52
CA SER A 204 -1.03 7.13 23.08
C SER A 204 -0.91 7.20 21.55
N ARG A 205 -1.19 8.35 20.95
CA ARG A 205 -0.95 8.56 19.50
C ARG A 205 0.52 8.40 19.13
N TYR A 206 1.44 8.69 20.06
CA TYR A 206 2.86 8.39 19.94
C TYR A 206 3.11 6.87 19.77
N GLU A 207 2.56 6.03 20.64
CA GLU A 207 2.68 4.58 20.51
C GLU A 207 2.00 4.04 19.25
N MET A 208 0.84 4.60 18.87
CA MET A 208 0.18 4.27 17.60
C MET A 208 1.07 4.62 16.40
N CYS A 209 1.78 5.74 16.44
CA CYS A 209 2.77 6.15 15.44
C CYS A 209 3.94 5.17 15.39
N VAL A 210 4.54 4.82 16.53
CA VAL A 210 5.63 3.82 16.59
C VAL A 210 5.17 2.47 16.03
N SER A 211 3.97 2.03 16.40
CA SER A 211 3.36 0.82 15.86
C SER A 211 3.19 0.90 14.33
N TYR A 212 2.64 2.02 13.83
CA TYR A 212 2.48 2.24 12.39
C TYR A 212 3.83 2.24 11.66
N MET A 213 4.86 2.88 12.22
CA MET A 213 6.21 2.88 11.63
C MET A 213 6.83 1.48 11.60
N ALA A 214 6.45 0.58 12.52
CA ALA A 214 6.94 -0.80 12.56
C ALA A 214 6.19 -1.76 11.62
N ILE A 215 4.85 -1.74 11.63
CA ILE A 215 4.03 -2.73 10.90
C ILE A 215 3.14 -2.13 9.80
N GLY A 216 3.08 -0.80 9.70
CA GLY A 216 2.18 -0.08 8.81
C GLY A 216 0.71 -0.20 9.20
N GLY A 217 -0.17 0.41 8.41
CA GLY A 217 -1.62 0.25 8.54
C GLY A 217 -2.16 -1.07 7.97
N ILE A 218 -1.45 -2.19 8.12
CA ILE A 218 -1.85 -3.47 7.53
C ILE A 218 -2.77 -4.23 8.50
N PRO A 219 -4.06 -4.45 8.16
CA PRO A 219 -5.02 -5.08 9.08
C PRO A 219 -4.57 -6.43 9.63
N TYR A 220 -3.91 -7.27 8.81
CA TYR A 220 -3.40 -8.56 9.27
C TYR A 220 -2.34 -8.47 10.37
N TYR A 221 -1.48 -7.46 10.37
CA TYR A 221 -0.51 -7.28 11.46
C TYR A 221 -1.16 -6.64 12.68
N LEU A 222 -2.10 -5.71 12.47
CA LEU A 222 -2.90 -5.12 13.54
C LEU A 222 -3.68 -6.19 14.32
N ASP A 223 -4.22 -7.20 13.63
CA ASP A 223 -4.95 -8.32 14.22
C ASP A 223 -4.09 -9.28 15.06
N LYS A 224 -2.77 -9.21 14.92
CA LYS A 224 -1.83 -9.97 15.76
C LYS A 224 -1.50 -9.26 17.07
N LEU A 225 -1.83 -7.98 17.19
CA LEU A 225 -1.57 -7.21 18.39
C LEU A 225 -2.52 -7.65 19.49
N ARG A 226 -2.01 -7.68 20.72
CA ARG A 226 -2.80 -7.99 21.91
C ARG A 226 -2.89 -6.77 22.81
N ASN A 227 -4.10 -6.45 23.25
CA ASN A 227 -4.38 -5.29 24.10
C ASN A 227 -4.01 -5.50 25.58
N ASP A 228 -3.65 -6.73 25.96
CA ASP A 228 -3.15 -7.11 27.28
C ASP A 228 -1.62 -7.03 27.38
N ARG A 229 -0.94 -6.49 26.35
CA ARG A 229 0.52 -6.37 26.26
C ARG A 229 0.93 -4.95 25.88
N THR A 230 2.17 -4.59 26.24
CA THR A 230 2.74 -3.32 25.81
C THR A 230 2.95 -3.29 24.29
N MET A 231 3.08 -2.10 23.69
CA MET A 231 3.40 -2.02 22.27
C MET A 231 4.77 -2.66 21.97
N THR A 232 5.71 -2.57 22.92
CA THR A 232 7.04 -3.15 22.78
C THR A 232 6.98 -4.67 22.68
N ASP A 233 6.23 -5.32 23.59
CA ASP A 233 6.02 -6.78 23.59
C ASP A 233 5.29 -7.26 22.31
N ASN A 234 4.38 -6.44 21.80
CA ASN A 234 3.66 -6.75 20.57
C ASN A 234 4.58 -6.73 19.35
N ILE A 235 5.43 -5.72 19.21
CA ILE A 235 6.44 -5.65 18.15
C ILE A 235 7.43 -6.82 18.28
N ASP A 236 7.84 -7.15 19.51
CA ASP A 236 8.67 -8.32 19.79
C ASP A 236 8.02 -9.63 19.33
N SER A 237 6.75 -9.82 19.67
CA SER A 237 5.99 -11.00 19.29
C SER A 237 5.83 -11.14 17.77
N ILE A 238 5.78 -10.04 17.01
CA ILE A 238 5.63 -10.08 15.56
C ILE A 238 6.97 -10.36 14.88
N PHE A 239 8.05 -9.72 15.30
CA PHE A 239 9.31 -9.71 14.54
C PHE A 239 10.42 -10.58 15.10
N PHE A 240 10.43 -10.88 16.39
CA PHE A 240 11.59 -11.48 17.06
C PHE A 240 11.26 -12.78 17.81
N ALA A 241 9.98 -13.11 18.00
CA ALA A 241 9.57 -14.32 18.72
C ALA A 241 9.61 -15.62 17.88
N ASP A 242 9.52 -15.53 16.55
CA ASP A 242 9.42 -16.70 15.67
C ASP A 242 10.20 -16.48 14.35
N GLU A 243 10.94 -17.49 13.91
CA GLU A 243 11.65 -17.51 12.61
C GLU A 243 10.69 -17.45 11.41
N LEU A 244 9.40 -17.75 11.61
CA LEU A 244 8.36 -17.59 10.59
C LEU A 244 8.28 -16.16 10.02
N ILE A 245 8.81 -15.15 10.71
CA ILE A 245 8.90 -13.78 10.18
C ILE A 245 9.71 -13.71 8.87
N HIS A 246 10.73 -14.56 8.70
CA HIS A 246 11.51 -14.63 7.48
C HIS A 246 10.70 -15.15 6.30
N GLN A 247 9.81 -16.11 6.57
CA GLN A 247 8.88 -16.62 5.57
C GLN A 247 7.78 -15.60 5.29
N GLU A 248 7.25 -14.95 6.32
CA GLU A 248 6.28 -13.85 6.21
C GLU A 248 6.80 -12.74 5.28
N PHE A 249 8.05 -12.31 5.45
CA PHE A 249 8.68 -11.32 4.58
C PHE A 249 8.70 -11.78 3.11
N LYS A 250 9.11 -13.03 2.85
CA LYS A 250 9.05 -13.61 1.49
C LYS A 250 7.61 -13.71 0.98
N ASP A 251 6.66 -14.01 1.86
CA ASP A 251 5.26 -14.23 1.52
C ASP A 251 4.54 -12.95 1.12
N VAL A 252 4.97 -11.77 1.62
CA VAL A 252 4.51 -10.46 1.12
C VAL A 252 4.76 -10.34 -0.38
N TYR A 253 5.86 -10.91 -0.87
CA TYR A 253 6.26 -10.95 -2.27
C TYR A 253 5.87 -12.25 -2.98
N THR A 254 5.27 -13.20 -2.26
CA THR A 254 4.81 -14.47 -2.81
C THR A 254 3.40 -14.31 -3.38
N GLY A 255 3.19 -14.87 -4.57
CA GLY A 255 1.96 -14.69 -5.34
C GLY A 255 1.92 -13.50 -6.27
N LEU A 256 3.08 -12.90 -6.46
CA LEU A 256 3.27 -11.83 -7.39
C LEU A 256 3.74 -12.40 -8.75
N TYR A 257 4.70 -13.35 -8.84
CA TYR A 257 5.26 -13.84 -10.13
C TYR A 257 5.96 -15.20 -10.05
N SER A 258 6.19 -15.80 -11.22
CA SER A 258 7.20 -16.85 -11.50
C SER A 258 8.66 -16.46 -11.18
N SER A 259 8.91 -15.32 -10.53
CA SER A 259 10.23 -14.76 -10.22
C SER A 259 10.24 -14.05 -8.84
N LYS A 260 9.72 -14.71 -7.80
CA LYS A 260 9.61 -14.16 -6.42
C LYS A 260 10.96 -13.70 -5.86
N GLU A 261 12.05 -14.37 -6.24
CA GLU A 261 13.41 -14.05 -5.81
C GLU A 261 13.83 -12.65 -6.27
N LYS A 262 13.52 -12.27 -7.53
CA LYS A 262 13.89 -10.95 -8.09
C LYS A 262 13.23 -9.79 -7.34
N TYR A 263 11.99 -9.96 -6.88
CA TYR A 263 11.31 -8.93 -6.08
C TYR A 263 11.97 -8.76 -4.72
N VAL A 264 12.28 -9.88 -4.06
CA VAL A 264 12.99 -9.87 -2.78
C VAL A 264 14.36 -9.20 -2.93
N ASP A 265 15.08 -9.47 -4.01
CA ASP A 265 16.39 -8.86 -4.29
C ASP A 265 16.28 -7.35 -4.53
N ILE A 266 15.31 -6.90 -5.33
CA ILE A 266 15.04 -5.46 -5.54
C ILE A 266 14.69 -4.78 -4.23
N VAL A 267 13.79 -5.38 -3.43
CA VAL A 267 13.35 -4.80 -2.16
C VAL A 267 14.51 -4.70 -1.16
N LYS A 268 15.34 -5.73 -1.06
CA LYS A 268 16.56 -5.69 -0.23
C LYS A 268 17.54 -4.61 -0.72
N ALA A 269 17.74 -4.51 -2.03
CA ALA A 269 18.61 -3.49 -2.63
C ALA A 269 18.09 -2.09 -2.30
N ILE A 270 16.84 -1.76 -2.62
CA ILE A 270 16.23 -0.45 -2.32
C ILE A 270 16.27 -0.17 -0.81
N GLY A 271 15.87 -1.14 0.02
CA GLY A 271 15.83 -0.98 1.47
C GLY A 271 17.19 -0.79 2.13
N SER A 272 18.30 -1.07 1.44
CA SER A 272 19.64 -0.75 1.92
C SER A 272 19.94 0.76 1.91
N LYS A 273 19.19 1.57 1.15
CA LYS A 273 19.27 3.03 1.12
C LYS A 273 17.90 3.61 1.45
N PHE A 274 17.76 4.21 2.64
CA PHE A 274 16.46 4.71 3.10
C PHE A 274 15.81 5.68 2.10
N TYR A 275 16.59 6.59 1.51
CA TYR A 275 16.15 7.53 0.47
C TYR A 275 16.07 6.92 -0.95
N GLY A 276 16.10 5.60 -1.08
CA GLY A 276 15.92 4.89 -2.33
C GLY A 276 17.13 4.89 -3.28
N MET A 277 16.90 4.34 -4.47
CA MET A 277 17.88 4.15 -5.53
C MET A 277 17.30 4.53 -6.89
N THR A 278 18.16 4.99 -7.79
CA THR A 278 17.85 5.12 -9.22
C THR A 278 17.77 3.75 -9.91
N GLN A 279 17.17 3.69 -11.09
CA GLN A 279 17.11 2.44 -11.87
C GLN A 279 18.50 1.89 -12.21
N SER A 280 19.47 2.77 -12.47
CA SER A 280 20.87 2.40 -12.74
C SER A 280 21.55 1.78 -11.52
N GLU A 281 21.37 2.38 -10.34
CA GLU A 281 21.88 1.81 -9.08
C GLU A 281 21.24 0.44 -8.78
N LEU A 282 19.93 0.31 -9.02
CA LEU A 282 19.23 -0.96 -8.82
C LEU A 282 19.71 -2.06 -9.76
N SER A 283 19.93 -1.72 -11.03
CA SER A 283 20.47 -2.65 -12.00
C SER A 283 21.84 -3.18 -11.57
N LYS A 284 22.72 -2.29 -11.08
CA LYS A 284 24.04 -2.65 -10.56
C LYS A 284 23.96 -3.50 -9.29
N ALA A 285 23.08 -3.16 -8.36
CA ALA A 285 22.94 -3.85 -7.07
C ALA A 285 22.32 -5.26 -7.21
N THR A 286 21.38 -5.44 -8.14
CA THR A 286 20.63 -6.70 -8.31
C THR A 286 21.15 -7.59 -9.44
N GLY A 287 21.98 -7.06 -10.34
CA GLY A 287 22.40 -7.74 -11.56
C GLY A 287 21.30 -7.83 -12.64
N ILE A 288 20.10 -7.28 -12.38
CA ILE A 288 19.00 -7.25 -13.35
C ILE A 288 19.28 -6.11 -14.34
N LYS A 289 19.45 -6.44 -15.62
CA LYS A 289 19.69 -5.44 -16.68
C LYS A 289 18.57 -4.40 -16.73
N THR A 290 18.96 -3.14 -16.96
CA THR A 290 18.00 -2.07 -17.28
C THR A 290 17.19 -2.43 -18.52
N GLY A 291 15.89 -2.16 -18.50
CA GLY A 291 14.97 -2.46 -19.60
C GLY A 291 13.60 -2.90 -19.09
N GLY A 292 12.76 -3.41 -20.00
CA GLY A 292 11.35 -3.71 -19.72
C GLY A 292 11.12 -4.66 -18.54
N THR A 293 12.03 -5.61 -18.29
CA THR A 293 11.91 -6.50 -17.12
C THR A 293 12.01 -5.73 -15.81
N LEU A 294 13.09 -4.96 -15.59
CA LEU A 294 13.27 -4.21 -14.35
C LEU A 294 12.18 -3.16 -14.16
N THR A 295 11.80 -2.45 -15.24
CA THR A 295 10.68 -1.50 -15.20
C THR A 295 9.39 -2.17 -14.75
N LYS A 296 9.04 -3.33 -15.34
CA LYS A 296 7.86 -4.09 -14.95
C LYS A 296 7.91 -4.51 -13.47
N LEU A 297 9.05 -5.02 -12.98
CA LEU A 297 9.20 -5.37 -11.57
C LEU A 297 8.97 -4.16 -10.64
N LEU A 298 9.48 -2.98 -11.00
CA LEU A 298 9.32 -1.75 -10.23
C LEU A 298 7.89 -1.21 -10.26
N ASP A 299 7.23 -1.21 -11.42
CA ASP A 299 5.83 -0.81 -11.56
C ASP A 299 4.93 -1.66 -10.67
N ASN A 300 5.19 -2.96 -10.59
CA ASN A 300 4.43 -3.87 -9.75
C ASN A 300 4.59 -3.60 -8.25
N LEU A 301 5.81 -3.28 -7.82
CA LEU A 301 6.07 -2.87 -6.44
C LEU A 301 5.36 -1.54 -6.13
N ARG A 302 5.35 -0.59 -7.08
CA ARG A 302 4.62 0.68 -6.95
C ARG A 302 3.11 0.45 -6.83
N GLU A 303 2.54 -0.36 -7.71
CA GLU A 303 1.11 -0.65 -7.70
C GLU A 303 0.66 -1.46 -6.48
N SER A 304 1.54 -2.31 -5.95
CA SER A 304 1.35 -2.97 -4.65
C SER A 304 1.49 -2.06 -3.45
N GLY A 305 1.89 -0.79 -3.64
CA GLY A 305 2.14 0.15 -2.56
C GLY A 305 3.38 -0.17 -1.73
N ILE A 306 4.28 -1.01 -2.27
CA ILE A 306 5.53 -1.37 -1.61
C ILE A 306 6.58 -0.29 -1.82
N THR A 307 6.68 0.24 -3.04
CA THR A 307 7.60 1.32 -3.39
C THR A 307 6.83 2.58 -3.78
N ARG A 308 7.52 3.71 -3.71
CA ARG A 308 7.13 4.96 -4.36
C ARG A 308 8.25 5.42 -5.27
N GLU A 309 7.89 6.23 -6.25
CA GLU A 309 8.84 6.95 -7.08
C GLU A 309 8.71 8.43 -6.80
N TYR A 310 9.83 9.15 -6.80
CA TYR A 310 9.81 10.60 -6.71
C TYR A 310 10.99 11.20 -7.48
N PRO A 311 10.81 12.40 -8.05
CA PRO A 311 11.91 13.13 -8.64
C PRO A 311 12.83 13.68 -7.54
N ARG A 312 14.13 13.42 -7.67
CA ARG A 312 15.13 14.08 -6.83
C ARG A 312 15.67 15.31 -7.56
N TYR A 313 15.42 16.49 -7.00
CA TYR A 313 15.85 17.78 -7.56
C TYR A 313 17.13 18.30 -6.90
N GLY A 314 17.82 19.19 -7.63
CA GLY A 314 18.99 19.93 -7.17
C GLY A 314 20.36 19.33 -7.54
N LYS A 315 20.36 18.21 -8.28
CA LYS A 315 21.51 17.77 -9.10
C LYS A 315 21.44 18.34 -10.52
N GLU A 316 22.49 18.16 -11.32
CA GLU A 316 22.54 18.59 -12.74
C GLU A 316 21.41 18.00 -13.60
N ARG A 317 20.94 16.80 -13.26
CA ARG A 317 19.80 16.14 -13.92
C ARG A 317 18.79 15.69 -12.87
N VAL A 318 17.51 15.83 -13.20
CA VAL A 318 16.41 15.26 -12.40
C VAL A 318 16.45 13.75 -12.56
N GLU A 319 16.65 13.03 -11.45
CA GLU A 319 16.69 11.57 -11.42
C GLU A 319 15.41 11.05 -10.78
N THR A 320 14.78 10.05 -11.40
CA THR A 320 13.69 9.29 -10.75
C THR A 320 14.30 8.30 -9.76
N VAL A 321 13.88 8.42 -8.50
CA VAL A 321 14.34 7.56 -7.41
C VAL A 321 13.20 6.68 -6.95
N TYR A 322 13.49 5.39 -6.78
CA TYR A 322 12.59 4.39 -6.23
C TYR A 322 12.93 4.17 -4.76
N GLN A 323 11.96 4.40 -3.87
CA GLN A 323 12.11 4.25 -2.44
C GLN A 323 11.13 3.22 -1.90
N LEU A 324 11.60 2.38 -0.97
CA LEU A 324 10.78 1.43 -0.25
C LEU A 324 9.91 2.21 0.74
N LYS A 325 8.60 1.94 0.73
CA LYS A 325 7.64 2.61 1.62
C LYS A 325 6.75 1.67 2.45
N ASP A 326 6.88 0.36 2.26
CA ASP A 326 6.21 -0.63 3.11
C ASP A 326 6.90 -0.67 4.48
N PHE A 327 6.23 -0.12 5.51
CA PHE A 327 6.78 -0.01 6.87
C PHE A 327 7.18 -1.36 7.47
N PHE A 328 6.38 -2.41 7.27
CA PHE A 328 6.72 -3.77 7.70
C PHE A 328 8.05 -4.24 7.08
N SER A 329 8.21 -4.08 5.76
CA SER A 329 9.45 -4.47 5.09
C SER A 329 10.65 -3.60 5.48
N LEU A 330 10.46 -2.29 5.68
CA LEU A 330 11.51 -1.40 6.17
C LEU A 330 11.99 -1.83 7.56
N PHE A 331 11.07 -2.09 8.48
CA PHE A 331 11.39 -2.54 9.83
C PHE A 331 12.11 -3.89 9.82
N TYR A 332 11.57 -4.85 9.06
CA TYR A 332 12.19 -6.16 8.90
C TYR A 332 13.62 -6.06 8.35
N LEU A 333 13.84 -5.28 7.28
CA LEU A 333 15.17 -5.16 6.68
C LEU A 333 16.18 -4.52 7.63
N ARG A 334 15.74 -3.49 8.37
CA ARG A 334 16.59 -2.76 9.30
C ARG A 334 16.98 -3.60 10.51
N PHE A 335 16.01 -4.20 11.18
CA PHE A 335 16.22 -4.79 12.52
C PHE A 335 16.36 -6.30 12.51
N VAL A 336 15.60 -7.00 11.67
CA VAL A 336 15.60 -8.47 11.60
C VAL A 336 16.68 -8.96 10.63
N HIS A 337 16.62 -8.55 9.37
CA HIS A 337 17.58 -8.98 8.34
C HIS A 337 18.98 -8.41 8.58
N GLY A 338 19.08 -7.13 8.94
CA GLY A 338 20.34 -6.47 9.26
C GLY A 338 21.05 -6.99 10.51
N LYS A 339 20.43 -7.93 11.24
CA LYS A 339 20.93 -8.51 12.51
C LYS A 339 21.35 -7.45 13.53
N GLN A 340 20.67 -6.31 13.53
CA GLN A 340 20.89 -5.25 14.52
C GLN A 340 20.41 -5.68 15.91
N VAL A 341 19.54 -6.70 15.97
CA VAL A 341 19.11 -7.36 17.20
C VAL A 341 19.75 -8.74 17.26
N LYS A 342 20.78 -8.89 18.10
CA LYS A 342 21.34 -10.22 18.39
C LYS A 342 20.88 -10.78 19.73
N GLN A 343 20.53 -9.92 20.70
CA GLN A 343 19.95 -10.31 22.01
C GLN A 343 19.05 -9.18 22.54
N GLY A 344 17.84 -9.51 23.04
CA GLY A 344 16.96 -8.58 23.76
C GLY A 344 15.80 -7.94 22.99
N GLY A 345 15.63 -8.24 21.70
CA GLY A 345 14.46 -7.78 20.93
C GLY A 345 14.40 -6.26 20.72
N TRP A 346 13.19 -5.79 20.42
CA TRP A 346 12.78 -4.40 20.35
C TRP A 346 12.92 -3.69 21.70
N ASN A 347 12.66 -4.39 22.81
CA ASN A 347 12.90 -3.89 24.17
C ASN A 347 14.33 -3.34 24.36
N ALA A 348 15.35 -3.99 23.78
CA ALA A 348 16.74 -3.55 23.87
C ALA A 348 17.10 -2.36 22.95
N ILE A 349 16.30 -2.09 21.91
CA ILE A 349 16.53 -0.98 20.97
C ILE A 349 15.77 0.27 21.38
N HIS A 350 14.56 0.12 21.95
CA HIS A 350 13.69 1.24 22.24
C HIS A 350 14.39 2.30 23.12
N GLY A 351 14.39 3.56 22.67
CA GLY A 351 15.07 4.65 23.36
C GLY A 351 16.59 4.75 23.15
N THR A 352 17.21 3.87 22.36
CA THR A 352 18.63 3.99 21.98
C THR A 352 18.82 4.95 20.79
N ALA A 353 20.08 5.33 20.49
CA ALA A 353 20.40 6.12 19.29
C ALA A 353 19.91 5.43 18.00
N THR A 354 20.03 4.10 17.91
CA THR A 354 19.55 3.31 16.77
C THR A 354 18.05 3.44 16.57
N PHE A 355 17.27 3.48 17.66
CA PHE A 355 15.83 3.75 17.60
C PHE A 355 15.55 5.14 17.07
N TYR A 356 16.18 6.19 17.61
CA TYR A 356 15.92 7.56 17.19
C TYR A 356 16.32 7.85 15.76
N THR A 357 17.42 7.25 15.26
CA THR A 357 17.78 7.34 13.84
C THR A 357 16.70 6.70 12.96
N TRP A 358 16.28 5.47 13.27
CA TRP A 358 15.21 4.81 12.52
C TRP A 358 13.88 5.56 12.59
N ALA A 359 13.52 6.05 13.78
CA ALA A 359 12.27 6.76 13.98
C ALA A 359 12.25 8.11 13.27
N GLY A 360 13.37 8.84 13.22
CA GLY A 360 13.50 10.06 12.43
C GLY A 360 13.25 9.83 10.94
N ASP A 361 14.00 8.89 10.34
CA ASP A 361 13.86 8.50 8.94
C ASP A 361 12.43 8.04 8.65
N THR A 362 11.91 7.11 9.45
CA THR A 362 10.60 6.48 9.20
C THR A 362 9.44 7.45 9.44
N PHE A 363 9.60 8.42 10.35
CA PHE A 363 8.61 9.48 10.58
C PHE A 363 8.56 10.48 9.42
N GLU A 364 9.69 10.75 8.76
CA GLU A 364 9.72 11.51 7.50
C GLU A 364 8.82 10.82 6.46
N LEU A 365 9.04 9.53 6.24
CA LEU A 365 8.22 8.74 5.31
C LEU A 365 6.74 8.69 5.73
N LEU A 366 6.45 8.48 7.01
CA LEU A 366 5.08 8.50 7.55
C LEU A 366 4.37 9.82 7.25
N SER A 367 5.06 10.94 7.46
CA SER A 367 4.54 12.27 7.19
C SER A 367 4.20 12.45 5.72
N ILE A 368 5.08 11.97 4.82
CA ILE A 368 4.84 12.04 3.37
C ILE A 368 3.69 11.12 2.94
N GLU A 369 3.51 9.94 3.54
CA GLU A 369 2.33 9.10 3.27
C GLU A 369 1.02 9.72 3.79
N HIS A 370 1.10 10.74 4.66
CA HIS A 370 -0.03 11.54 5.14
C HIS A 370 -0.01 12.98 4.58
N LEU A 371 0.62 13.19 3.43
CA LEU A 371 0.80 14.51 2.81
C LEU A 371 -0.51 15.29 2.63
N GLN A 372 -1.62 14.61 2.31
CA GLN A 372 -2.92 15.27 2.16
C GLN A 372 -3.36 15.94 3.47
N ILE A 373 -3.16 15.28 4.61
CA ILE A 373 -3.51 15.82 5.94
C ILE A 373 -2.64 17.03 6.27
N ILE A 374 -1.35 16.99 5.89
CA ILE A 374 -0.43 18.12 6.02
C ILE A 374 -0.94 19.31 5.19
N GLN A 375 -1.33 19.09 3.93
CA GLN A 375 -1.88 20.13 3.05
C GLN A 375 -3.16 20.72 3.63
N ASP A 376 -4.09 19.89 4.08
CA ASP A 376 -5.37 20.32 4.66
C ASP A 376 -5.16 21.13 5.95
N THR A 377 -4.21 20.70 6.79
CA THR A 377 -3.83 21.41 8.03
C THR A 377 -3.25 22.80 7.74
N LEU A 378 -2.42 22.92 6.70
CA LEU A 378 -1.86 24.18 6.23
C LEU A 378 -2.85 25.00 5.38
N ARG A 379 -4.05 24.46 5.12
CA ARG A 379 -5.08 25.06 4.24
C ARG A 379 -4.57 25.31 2.82
N ILE A 380 -3.72 24.42 2.32
CA ILE A 380 -3.20 24.46 0.97
C ILE A 380 -4.17 23.68 0.06
N HIS A 381 -4.96 24.40 -0.72
CA HIS A 381 -5.96 23.79 -1.60
C HIS A 381 -5.37 23.05 -2.80
N SER A 382 -4.22 23.50 -3.28
CA SER A 382 -3.53 22.89 -4.43
C SER A 382 -2.03 23.01 -4.28
N VAL A 383 -1.35 21.86 -4.37
CA VAL A 383 0.11 21.76 -4.50
C VAL A 383 0.43 21.45 -5.96
N GLU A 384 1.24 22.29 -6.60
CA GLU A 384 1.70 22.05 -7.98
C GLU A 384 2.73 20.94 -8.04
N ARG A 385 3.69 20.98 -7.11
CA ARG A 385 4.79 20.03 -7.01
C ARG A 385 5.11 19.75 -5.56
N ASN A 386 5.41 18.50 -5.25
CA ASN A 386 6.03 18.11 -4.01
C ASN A 386 7.23 17.21 -4.28
N TYR A 387 8.33 17.44 -3.58
CA TYR A 387 9.57 16.70 -3.78
C TYR A 387 10.55 16.92 -2.63
N SER A 388 11.49 16.00 -2.45
CA SER A 388 12.68 16.26 -1.62
C SER A 388 13.71 17.04 -2.44
N TRP A 389 14.36 18.02 -1.81
CA TRP A 389 15.34 18.87 -2.47
C TRP A 389 16.73 18.71 -1.85
N CYS A 390 17.75 18.57 -2.70
CA CYS A 390 19.15 18.54 -2.26
C CYS A 390 19.98 19.48 -3.15
N GLY A 391 20.58 20.50 -2.57
CA GLY A 391 21.40 21.48 -3.29
C GLY A 391 22.64 21.88 -2.51
N LYS A 392 23.23 23.00 -2.92
CA LYS A 392 24.34 23.65 -2.21
C LYS A 392 24.00 25.12 -2.00
N ALA A 393 24.41 25.67 -0.87
CA ALA A 393 24.42 27.12 -0.68
C ALA A 393 25.61 27.77 -1.41
N GLU A 394 25.68 29.10 -1.40
CA GLU A 394 26.79 29.86 -1.99
C GLU A 394 28.15 29.51 -1.36
N ASP A 395 28.17 29.14 -0.08
CA ASP A 395 29.37 28.67 0.64
C ASP A 395 29.83 27.25 0.24
N GLY A 396 29.13 26.62 -0.72
CA GLY A 396 29.43 25.29 -1.23
C GLY A 396 28.97 24.14 -0.33
N LYS A 397 28.45 24.42 0.87
CA LYS A 397 27.92 23.38 1.76
C LYS A 397 26.59 22.83 1.24
N GLY A 398 26.43 21.52 1.36
CA GLY A 398 25.21 20.84 0.96
C GLY A 398 24.03 21.20 1.88
N ALA A 399 22.86 21.35 1.28
CA ALA A 399 21.60 21.54 1.98
C ALA A 399 20.57 20.52 1.48
N GLN A 400 19.79 19.95 2.40
CA GLN A 400 18.73 18.99 2.11
C GLN A 400 17.45 19.44 2.80
N ILE A 401 16.34 19.41 2.07
CA ILE A 401 15.00 19.68 2.59
C ILE A 401 14.17 18.42 2.37
N ASP A 402 13.59 17.92 3.46
CA ASP A 402 12.87 16.63 3.49
C ASP A 402 11.71 16.64 2.49
N LEU A 403 10.92 17.72 2.50
CA LEU A 403 9.80 17.94 1.59
C LEU A 403 9.62 19.43 1.27
N VAL A 404 9.61 19.76 -0.01
CA VAL A 404 9.18 21.05 -0.54
C VAL A 404 7.76 20.87 -1.08
N MET A 405 6.83 21.75 -0.71
CA MET A 405 5.51 21.85 -1.34
C MET A 405 5.35 23.22 -1.99
N GLU A 406 5.15 23.21 -3.30
CA GLU A 406 4.95 24.43 -4.08
C GLU A 406 3.47 24.70 -4.26
N SER A 407 2.99 25.87 -3.80
CA SER A 407 1.59 26.27 -3.96
C SER A 407 1.45 27.52 -4.82
N LYS A 408 0.75 27.37 -5.95
CA LYS A 408 0.38 28.49 -6.80
C LYS A 408 -0.68 29.38 -6.16
N SER A 409 -1.62 28.78 -5.44
CA SER A 409 -2.75 29.48 -4.85
C SER A 409 -2.30 30.49 -3.79
N THR A 410 -1.27 30.16 -3.02
CA THR A 410 -0.72 31.05 -2.00
C THR A 410 0.53 31.81 -2.45
N GLN A 411 1.09 31.49 -3.63
CA GLN A 411 2.41 31.98 -4.07
C GLN A 411 3.49 31.72 -3.00
N THR A 412 3.54 30.48 -2.53
CA THR A 412 4.43 30.06 -1.43
C THR A 412 5.09 28.73 -1.73
N ASP A 413 6.38 28.64 -1.47
CA ASP A 413 7.11 27.38 -1.37
C ASP A 413 7.27 27.03 0.12
N TYR A 414 6.64 25.93 0.55
CA TYR A 414 6.70 25.44 1.93
C TYR A 414 7.85 24.46 2.09
N LEU A 415 8.83 24.80 2.92
CA LEU A 415 9.99 23.96 3.23
C LEU A 415 9.71 23.19 4.52
N CYS A 416 9.43 21.91 4.39
CA CYS A 416 9.04 21.06 5.50
C CYS A 416 10.24 20.29 6.05
N GLU A 417 10.37 20.31 7.38
CA GLU A 417 11.32 19.51 8.15
C GLU A 417 10.54 18.57 9.06
N MET A 418 10.84 17.27 8.97
CA MET A 418 10.23 16.26 9.83
C MET A 418 11.18 15.94 10.97
N LYS A 419 10.68 16.01 12.23
CA LYS A 419 11.47 15.73 13.43
C LYS A 419 10.72 14.83 14.40
N PHE A 420 11.26 13.64 14.63
CA PHE A 420 10.74 12.71 15.63
C PHE A 420 11.35 12.99 17.00
N SER A 421 10.51 13.18 18.03
CA SER A 421 10.93 13.47 19.40
C SER A 421 10.00 12.81 20.43
N THR A 422 10.50 12.54 21.64
CA THR A 422 9.67 12.04 22.77
C THR A 422 9.09 13.16 23.62
N GLY A 423 9.58 14.39 23.46
CA GLY A 423 9.04 15.62 24.06
C GLY A 423 9.00 16.75 23.05
N ASN A 424 8.67 17.96 23.48
CA ASN A 424 8.68 19.12 22.60
C ASN A 424 10.05 19.27 21.93
N PHE A 425 10.04 19.43 20.60
CA PHE A 425 11.24 19.66 19.84
C PHE A 425 11.79 21.06 20.18
N THR A 426 13.06 21.13 20.54
CA THR A 426 13.73 22.39 20.87
C THR A 426 14.61 22.81 19.70
N VAL A 427 14.30 23.96 19.10
CA VAL A 427 15.19 24.58 18.11
C VAL A 427 16.38 25.16 18.86
N THR A 428 17.55 24.56 18.70
CA THR A 428 18.82 25.13 19.18
C THR A 428 19.34 26.16 18.17
N GLN A 429 20.34 26.95 18.57
CA GLN A 429 21.03 27.84 17.64
C GLN A 429 21.53 27.10 16.38
N ASP A 430 22.16 25.93 16.55
CA ASP A 430 22.65 25.12 15.42
C ASP A 430 21.53 24.68 14.47
N VAL A 431 20.35 24.34 15.03
CA VAL A 431 19.18 23.95 14.22
C VAL A 431 18.63 25.17 13.47
N GLU A 432 18.56 26.33 14.11
CA GLU A 432 18.16 27.57 13.46
C GLU A 432 19.11 27.94 12.31
N GLU A 433 20.42 27.92 12.57
CA GLU A 433 21.45 28.19 11.56
C GLU A 433 21.36 27.20 10.39
N ASN A 434 21.11 25.91 10.68
CA ASN A 434 20.91 24.90 9.66
C ASN A 434 19.66 25.17 8.80
N ILE A 435 18.55 25.57 9.41
CA ILE A 435 17.33 25.92 8.68
C ILE A 435 17.54 27.18 7.83
N ARG A 436 18.21 28.21 8.37
CA ARG A 436 18.58 29.42 7.61
C ARG A 436 19.43 29.08 6.40
N HIS A 437 20.45 28.24 6.60
CA HIS A 437 21.30 27.74 5.52
C HIS A 437 20.49 27.02 4.42
N LYS A 438 19.51 26.18 4.80
CA LYS A 438 18.61 25.51 3.85
C LYS A 438 17.71 26.49 3.09
N ILE A 439 17.16 27.49 3.78
CA ILE A 439 16.35 28.56 3.16
C ILE A 439 17.20 29.30 2.12
N ASP A 440 18.39 29.75 2.50
CA ASP A 440 19.29 30.51 1.62
C ASP A 440 19.72 29.68 0.41
N ALA A 441 20.05 28.40 0.62
CA ALA A 441 20.41 27.48 -0.45
C ALA A 441 19.24 27.26 -1.44
N PHE A 442 18.02 27.10 -0.93
CA PHE A 442 16.84 26.90 -1.77
C PHE A 442 16.44 28.19 -2.51
N ALA A 443 16.45 29.33 -1.82
CA ALA A 443 16.09 30.63 -2.37
C ALA A 443 16.99 31.05 -3.55
N ASN A 444 18.28 30.69 -3.48
CA ASN A 444 19.25 30.95 -4.54
C ASN A 444 19.29 29.85 -5.62
N SER A 445 18.52 28.79 -5.46
CA SER A 445 18.44 27.70 -6.43
C SER A 445 17.55 28.04 -7.62
N LYS A 446 17.77 27.37 -8.75
CA LYS A 446 16.89 27.49 -9.94
C LYS A 446 15.47 26.94 -9.72
N MET A 447 15.23 26.25 -8.60
CA MET A 447 13.93 25.65 -8.29
C MET A 447 12.98 26.67 -7.66
N HIS A 448 13.49 27.62 -6.90
CA HIS A 448 12.68 28.65 -6.27
C HIS A 448 12.27 29.71 -7.29
N ASN A 449 10.98 30.04 -7.31
CA ASN A 449 10.49 31.19 -8.05
C ASN A 449 10.60 32.44 -7.17
N LYS A 450 11.40 33.42 -7.61
CA LYS A 450 11.65 34.68 -6.87
C LYS A 450 10.41 35.51 -6.56
N THR A 451 9.26 35.24 -7.19
CA THR A 451 7.99 35.90 -6.87
C THR A 451 7.21 35.20 -5.74
N ARG A 452 7.69 34.05 -5.25
CA ARG A 452 7.04 33.28 -4.19
C ARG A 452 7.66 33.59 -2.83
N SER A 453 6.83 33.53 -1.80
CA SER A 453 7.27 33.49 -0.41
C SER A 453 7.86 32.13 -0.07
N ILE A 454 8.79 32.09 0.90
CA ILE A 454 9.27 30.85 1.50
C ILE A 454 8.70 30.78 2.92
N GLN A 455 8.10 29.64 3.28
CA GLN A 455 7.59 29.39 4.62
C GLN A 455 8.16 28.07 5.14
N THR A 456 8.68 28.06 6.35
CA THR A 456 9.16 26.84 7.00
C THR A 456 8.03 26.13 7.73
N VAL A 457 7.99 24.82 7.61
CA VAL A 457 7.02 23.96 8.28
C VAL A 457 7.76 22.93 9.09
N LEU A 458 7.54 22.91 10.40
CA LEU A 458 8.00 21.82 11.26
C LEU A 458 6.87 20.79 11.40
N VAL A 459 7.13 19.56 10.99
CA VAL A 459 6.27 18.42 11.31
C VAL A 459 6.95 17.62 12.41
N THR A 460 6.32 17.50 13.58
CA THR A 460 6.91 16.84 14.73
C THR A 460 5.90 16.04 15.55
N THR A 461 6.38 15.20 16.46
CA THR A 461 5.55 14.31 17.26
C THR A 461 4.82 15.04 18.39
N MET A 462 5.55 15.72 19.29
CA MET A 462 4.99 16.24 20.56
C MET A 462 4.74 17.75 20.57
N GLY A 463 5.34 18.51 19.63
CA GLY A 463 5.21 19.96 19.55
C GLY A 463 6.55 20.66 19.54
N LEU A 464 6.53 21.99 19.72
CA LEU A 464 7.69 22.87 19.67
C LEU A 464 7.88 23.57 21.01
N SER A 465 9.10 23.56 21.55
CA SER A 465 9.45 24.32 22.75
C SER A 465 9.51 25.81 22.43
N SER A 466 8.92 26.65 23.29
CA SER A 466 9.04 28.09 23.16
C SER A 466 10.45 28.54 23.56
N ASN A 467 11.17 29.14 22.63
CA ASN A 467 12.48 29.76 22.87
C ASN A 467 12.75 30.84 21.81
N MET A 468 13.87 31.56 21.93
CA MET A 468 14.23 32.65 21.02
C MET A 468 14.52 32.19 19.57
N HIS A 469 14.88 30.93 19.37
CA HIS A 469 15.25 30.36 18.06
C HIS A 469 14.03 29.80 17.30
N ALA A 470 12.93 29.51 18.00
CA ALA A 470 11.73 28.90 17.45
C ALA A 470 11.02 29.77 16.40
N SER A 471 11.28 31.08 16.36
CA SER A 471 10.67 32.01 15.40
C SER A 471 11.03 31.74 13.94
N ILE A 472 12.07 30.92 13.68
CA ILE A 472 12.41 30.49 12.32
C ILE A 472 11.38 29.53 11.73
N ILE A 473 10.51 28.94 12.56
CA ILE A 473 9.44 28.03 12.14
C ILE A 473 8.15 28.82 11.94
N ASN A 474 7.64 28.87 10.71
CA ASN A 474 6.40 29.60 10.40
C ASN A 474 5.15 28.79 10.71
N HIS A 475 5.18 27.47 10.47
CA HIS A 475 4.06 26.57 10.70
C HIS A 475 4.48 25.35 11.49
N LEU A 476 3.64 24.94 12.44
CA LEU A 476 3.81 23.73 13.23
C LEU A 476 2.69 22.74 12.93
N ILE A 477 3.08 21.52 12.58
CA ILE A 477 2.20 20.37 12.48
C ILE A 477 2.68 19.33 13.48
N THR A 478 1.78 18.90 14.35
CA THR A 478 2.00 17.87 15.36
C THR A 478 1.45 16.54 14.89
N LEU A 479 1.90 15.44 15.49
CA LEU A 479 1.38 14.11 15.22
C LEU A 479 -0.14 14.04 15.43
N GLU A 480 -0.69 14.77 16.40
CA GLU A 480 -2.13 14.85 16.66
C GLU A 480 -2.94 15.26 15.42
N GLN A 481 -2.39 16.14 14.58
CA GLN A 481 -3.04 16.58 13.34
C GLN A 481 -2.97 15.49 12.26
N LEU A 482 -1.94 14.64 12.24
CA LEU A 482 -1.82 13.53 11.27
C LEU A 482 -2.87 12.42 11.48
N PHE A 483 -3.60 12.42 12.60
CA PHE A 483 -4.74 11.54 12.86
C PHE A 483 -6.10 12.11 12.39
N GLN A 484 -6.11 13.26 11.72
CA GLN A 484 -7.33 13.83 11.14
C GLN A 484 -7.81 13.04 9.92
N ARG A 485 -9.08 13.24 9.55
CA ARG A 485 -9.84 12.31 8.70
C ARG A 485 -10.15 12.86 7.32
#